data_AF-A0A1E4BZT2-F1
#
_entry.id   AF-A0A1E4BZT2-F1
#
_cell.length_a   1.000
_cell.length_b   1.000
_cell.length_c   1.000
_cell.angle_alpha   90.00
_cell.angle_beta   90.00
_cell.angle_gamma   90.00
#
_symmetry.space_group_name_H-M   'P 1'
#
loop_
_entity.id
_entity.type
_entity.pdbx_description
1 polymer ?
#
loop_
_entity_poly.entity_id
_entity_poly.type
_entity_poly.pdbx_seq_one_letter_code
_entity_poly.pdbx_strand_id
1 'polypeptide(L)' 'MTYVLAILSALAGLLLGWLVAAFGTLVLGSAFGLSDFEGERAMVAFFAIGPVGGAIGLVLGLWMWRKLRAGR' A
#
# COMPACT_ATOMS: atom_id res chain seq x y z
N MET A 1 -14.92 -7.16 -19.35
CA MET A 1 -14.82 -7.72 -17.98
C MET A 1 -13.39 -7.97 -17.51
N THR A 2 -12.53 -8.63 -18.31
CA THR A 2 -11.12 -8.90 -17.95
C THR A 2 -10.34 -7.66 -17.47
N TYR A 3 -10.43 -6.54 -18.19
CA TYR A 3 -9.72 -5.31 -17.84
C TYR A 3 -10.25 -4.68 -16.56
N VAL A 4 -11.57 -4.72 -16.34
CA VAL A 4 -12.20 -4.21 -15.12
C VAL A 4 -11.69 -4.98 -13.90
N LEU A 5 -11.64 -6.31 -13.97
CA LEU A 5 -11.12 -7.13 -12.88
C LEU A 5 -9.63 -6.90 -12.62
N ALA A 6 -8.84 -6.70 -13.68
CA ALA A 6 -7.42 -6.34 -13.55
C ALA A 6 -7.23 -5.01 -12.80
N ILE A 7 -8.01 -3.99 -13.17
CA ILE A 7 -8.00 -2.68 -12.53
C ILE A 7 -8.43 -2.79 -11.07
N LEU A 8 -9.50 -3.54 -10.77
CA LEU A 8 -9.94 -3.73 -9.39
C LEU A 8 -8.90 -4.44 -8.54
N SER A 9 -8.21 -5.45 -9.09
CA SER A 9 -7.09 -6.13 -8.41
C SER A 9 -5.92 -5.18 -8.14
N ALA A 10 -5.60 -4.32 -9.11
CA ALA A 10 -4.56 -3.30 -8.97
C ALA A 10 -4.91 -2.27 -7.90
N LEU A 11 -6.15 -1.76 -7.90
CA LEU A 11 -6.64 -0.79 -6.92
C LEU A 11 -6.72 -1.37 -5.51
N ALA A 12 -7.16 -2.62 -5.38
CA ALA A 12 -7.15 -3.33 -4.11
C ALA A 12 -5.72 -3.49 -3.58
N GLY A 13 -4.79 -3.90 -4.45
CA GLY A 13 -3.36 -3.96 -4.12
C GLY A 13 -2.80 -2.61 -3.70
N LEU A 14 -3.11 -1.54 -4.44
CA LEU A 14 -2.69 -0.17 -4.12
C LEU A 14 -3.17 0.25 -2.75
N LEU A 15 -4.47 0.09 -2.47
CA LEU A 15 -5.06 0.52 -1.21
C LEU A 15 -4.47 -0.26 -0.04
N LEU A 16 -4.36 -1.59 -0.17
CA LEU A 16 -3.77 -2.44 0.87
C LEU A 16 -2.30 -2.12 1.11
N GLY A 17 -1.51 -1.97 0.05
CA GLY A 17 -0.09 -1.61 0.17
C GLY A 17 0.11 -0.24 0.81
N TRP A 18 -0.73 0.74 0.45
CA TRP A 18 -0.70 2.08 1.04
C TRP A 18 -1.03 2.03 2.54
N LEU A 19 -2.10 1.34 2.92
CA LEU A 19 -2.51 1.21 4.32
C LEU A 19 -1.43 0.48 5.13
N VAL A 20 -0.93 -0.65 4.64
CA VAL A 20 0.10 -1.44 5.35
C VAL A 20 1.36 -0.61 5.58
N ALA A 21 1.83 0.13 4.57
CA ALA A 21 3.04 0.94 4.71
C ALA A 21 2.83 2.16 5.63
N ALA A 22 1.69 2.85 5.50
CA ALA A 22 1.37 4.00 6.34
C ALA A 22 1.19 3.60 7.81
N PHE A 23 0.36 2.58 8.09
CA PHE A 23 0.17 2.08 9.46
C PHE A 23 1.43 1.43 10.02
N GLY A 24 2.19 0.71 9.19
CA GLY A 24 3.51 0.19 9.57
C GLY A 24 4.45 1.31 10.02
N THR A 25 4.47 2.44 9.31
CA THR A 25 5.26 3.62 9.68
C THR A 25 4.81 4.21 11.02
N LEU A 26 3.51 4.32 11.27
CA LEU A 26 2.99 4.84 12.55
C LEU A 26 3.37 3.93 13.72
N VAL A 27 3.19 2.62 13.56
CA VAL A 27 3.46 1.63 14.61
C VAL A 27 4.96 1.54 14.88
N LEU A 28 5.78 1.39 13.83
CA LEU A 28 7.24 1.29 14.00
C LEU A 28 7.83 2.61 14.46
N GLY A 29 7.41 3.73 13.87
CA GLY A 29 7.86 5.07 14.28
C GLY A 29 7.62 5.32 15.76
N SER A 30 6.43 4.97 16.28
CA SER A 30 6.17 5.08 17.73
C SER A 30 7.01 4.11 18.56
N ALA A 31 7.20 2.86 18.11
CA ALA A 31 8.02 1.87 18.80
C ALA A 31 9.51 2.25 18.88
N PHE A 32 10.04 2.97 17.87
CA PHE A 32 11.43 3.44 17.83
C PHE A 32 11.63 4.86 18.39
N GLY A 33 10.61 5.43 19.05
CA GLY A 33 10.73 6.71 19.75
C GLY A 33 10.61 7.95 18.86
N LEU A 34 10.12 7.80 17.64
CA LEU A 34 9.86 8.91 16.74
C LEU A 34 8.66 9.71 17.28
N SER A 35 8.88 10.96 17.70
CA SER A 35 7.82 11.83 18.22
C SER A 35 6.79 12.16 17.13
N ASP A 36 5.57 12.48 17.56
CA ASP A 36 4.50 12.95 16.68
C ASP A 36 4.20 14.42 16.97
N PHE A 37 5.20 15.26 16.74
CA PHE A 37 5.03 16.69 16.93
C PHE A 37 4.12 17.23 15.83
N GLU A 38 3.02 17.89 16.20
CA GLU A 38 2.05 18.49 15.27
C GLU A 38 1.49 17.52 14.19
N GLY A 39 1.56 16.21 14.42
CA GLY A 39 1.11 15.21 13.45
C GLY A 39 2.10 14.94 12.30
N GLU A 40 3.34 15.44 12.38
CA GLU A 40 4.37 15.27 11.35
C GLU A 40 4.56 13.79 10.97
N ARG A 41 4.60 12.89 11.96
CA ARG A 41 4.79 11.46 11.70
C ARG A 41 3.61 10.88 10.92
N ALA A 42 2.39 11.31 11.22
CA ALA A 42 1.21 10.92 10.45
C ALA A 42 1.26 11.47 9.02
N MET A 43 1.73 12.71 8.83
CA MET A 43 1.91 13.27 7.49
C MET A 43 2.93 12.49 6.67
N VAL A 44 4.09 12.16 7.25
CA VAL A 44 5.11 11.32 6.59
C VAL A 44 4.56 9.93 6.27
N ALA A 45 3.85 9.30 7.21
CA ALA A 45 3.28 7.98 7.01
C ALA A 45 2.30 7.93 5.84
N PHE A 46 1.37 8.87 5.74
CA PHE A 46 0.30 8.82 4.73
C PHE A 46 0.65 9.47 3.39
N PHE A 47 1.51 10.50 3.38
CA PHE A 47 1.82 11.27 2.17
C PHE A 47 3.19 10.96 1.58
N ALA A 48 4.14 10.42 2.36
CA ALA A 48 5.46 10.04 1.83
C ALA A 48 5.59 8.52 1.70
N ILE A 49 5.38 7.76 2.78
CA ILE A 49 5.65 6.32 2.80
C ILE A 49 4.48 5.50 2.26
N GLY A 50 3.24 5.86 2.62
CA GLY A 50 2.03 5.22 2.11
C GLY A 50 2.02 5.10 0.58
N PRO A 51 2.27 6.16 -0.21
CA PRO A 51 2.29 6.08 -1.67
C PRO A 51 3.30 5.08 -2.23
N VAL A 52 4.46 4.93 -1.59
CA VAL A 52 5.46 3.92 -1.98
C VAL A 52 4.91 2.51 -1.75
N GLY A 53 4.32 2.25 -0.59
CA GLY A 53 3.64 0.99 -0.31
C GLY A 53 2.50 0.70 -1.28
N GLY A 54 1.72 1.73 -1.63
CA GLY A 54 0.64 1.62 -2.61
C GLY A 54 1.13 1.31 -4.02
N ALA A 55 2.23 1.92 -4.46
CA ALA A 55 2.83 1.60 -5.75
C ALA A 55 3.29 0.13 -5.82
N ILE A 56 3.95 -0.36 -4.77
CA ILE A 56 4.35 -1.77 -4.66
C ILE A 56 3.12 -2.69 -4.66
N GLY A 57 2.11 -2.35 -3.85
CA GLY A 57 0.86 -3.09 -3.75
C GLY A 57 0.10 -3.16 -5.08
N LEU A 58 0.08 -2.07 -5.86
CA LEU A 58 -0.52 -2.04 -7.20
C LEU A 58 0.13 -3.06 -8.14
N VAL A 59 1.47 -3.07 -8.17
CA VAL A 59 2.25 -3.99 -9.02
C VAL A 59 1.99 -5.44 -8.61
N LEU A 60 1.97 -5.72 -7.30
CA LEU A 60 1.65 -7.04 -6.78
C LEU A 60 0.21 -7.47 -7.10
N GLY A 61 -0.76 -6.56 -6.99
CA GLY A 61 -2.16 -6.79 -7.33
C GLY A 61 -2.36 -7.17 -8.80
N LEU A 62 -1.66 -6.48 -9.71
CA LEU A 62 -1.64 -6.82 -11.14
C LEU A 62 -0.93 -8.15 -11.41
N TRP A 63 0.21 -8.38 -10.77
CA TRP A 63 0.98 -9.61 -10.92
C TRP A 63 0.16 -10.83 -10.46
N MET A 64 -0.53 -10.73 -9.33
CA MET A 64 -1.35 -11.80 -8.78
C MET A 64 -2.56 -12.10 -9.68
N TRP A 65 -3.23 -11.07 -10.20
CA TRP A 65 -4.28 -11.24 -11.20
C TRP A 65 -3.77 -12.02 -12.44
N ARG A 66 -2.59 -11.64 -12.96
CA ARG A 66 -1.99 -12.34 -14.11
C ARG A 66 -1.68 -13.80 -13.79
N LYS A 67 -1.14 -14.10 -12.61
CA LYS A 67 -0.83 -15.46 -12.15
C LYS A 67 -2.09 -16.32 -12.02
N LEU A 68 -3.16 -15.78 -11.43
CA LEU A 68 -4.44 -16.48 -11.28
C LEU A 68 -5.10 -16.81 -12.62
N ARG A 69 -4.84 -16.02 -13.65
CA ARG A 69 -5.29 -16.30 -15.02
C ARG A 69 -4.42 -17.29 -15.78
N ALA A 70 -3.11 -17.27 -15.57
CA ALA A 70 -2.21 -18.20 -16.26
C ALA A 70 -2.34 -19.65 -15.77
N GLY A 71 -2.89 -19.86 -14.56
CA GLY A 71 -3.18 -21.18 -14.02
C GLY A 71 -4.60 -21.71 -14.29
N ARG A 72 -5.40 -20.98 -15.09
CA ARG A 72 -6.73 -21.39 -15.58
C ARG A 72 -6.66 -21.62 -17.08
#